data_AF-A0A2P4PLK8-F1
#
_entry.id   AF-A0A2P4PLK8-F1
#
_cell.length_a   1.000
_cell.length_b   1.000
_cell.length_c   1.000
_cell.angle_alpha   90.00
_cell.angle_beta   90.00
_cell.angle_gamma   90.00
#
_symmetry.space_group_name_H-M   'P 1'
#
loop_
_entity.id
_entity.type
_entity.pdbx_description
1 polymer ?
#
loop_
_entity_poly.entity_id
_entity_poly.type
_entity_poly.pdbx_seq_one_letter_code
_entity_poly.pdbx_strand_id
1 'polypeptide(L)'
;GYKAEEWAGWITMYSLPLLKDYLPTKYYKGWSFFVQAVQLCQKKVITMDELNNIDTLLLKFYVHYEREYYKFSANRLSAMKMCIHYILHVVASIKRNGPCCTTWQFPIERV
;
A
#
# COMPACT_ATOMS: atom_id res chain seq x y z
N GLY A 1 -5.78 6.85 -18.41
CA GLY A 1 -5.79 5.97 -17.22
C GLY A 1 -5.69 6.84 -15.98
N TYR A 2 -6.05 6.32 -14.81
CA TYR A 2 -5.94 7.09 -13.55
C TYR A 2 -4.48 7.47 -13.24
N LYS A 3 -4.29 8.72 -12.82
CA LYS A 3 -3.08 9.30 -12.25
C LYS A 3 -2.84 8.77 -10.83
N ALA A 4 -1.63 8.95 -10.31
CA ALA A 4 -1.25 8.50 -8.99
C ALA A 4 -2.09 9.17 -7.90
N GLU A 5 -2.48 10.43 -8.06
CA GLU A 5 -3.42 11.10 -7.14
C GLU A 5 -4.80 10.42 -7.13
N GLU A 6 -5.34 10.10 -8.31
CA GLU A 6 -6.65 9.43 -8.45
C GLU A 6 -6.61 8.01 -7.84
N TRP A 7 -5.53 7.27 -8.07
CA TRP A 7 -5.30 5.97 -7.43
C TRP A 7 -5.20 6.09 -5.91
N ALA A 8 -4.49 7.09 -5.42
CA ALA A 8 -4.34 7.31 -3.99
C ALA A 8 -5.69 7.61 -3.33
N GLY A 9 -6.52 8.47 -3.95
CA GLY A 9 -7.89 8.73 -3.50
C GLY A 9 -8.78 7.49 -3.57
N TRP A 10 -8.69 6.70 -4.65
CA TRP A 10 -9.40 5.43 -4.76
C TRP A 10 -9.03 4.46 -3.63
N ILE A 11 -7.74 4.29 -3.35
CA ILE A 11 -7.27 3.41 -2.27
C ILE A 11 -7.80 3.91 -0.91
N THR A 12 -7.60 5.17 -0.57
CA THR A 12 -7.80 5.63 0.81
C THR A 12 -9.23 6.02 1.16
N MET A 13 -10.05 6.43 0.18
CA MET A 13 -11.41 6.92 0.42
C MET A 13 -12.49 5.96 -0.08
N TYR A 14 -12.29 5.37 -1.25
CA TYR A 14 -13.36 4.66 -1.95
C TYR A 14 -13.27 3.13 -1.83
N SER A 15 -12.07 2.56 -1.79
CA SER A 15 -11.90 1.13 -1.94
C SER A 15 -12.58 0.31 -0.83
N LEU A 16 -12.44 0.69 0.45
CA LEU A 16 -13.07 -0.05 1.55
C LEU A 16 -14.60 0.05 1.53
N PRO A 17 -15.23 1.24 1.48
CA PRO A 17 -16.69 1.32 1.39
C PRO A 17 -17.27 0.56 0.19
N LEU A 18 -16.64 0.68 -0.97
CA LEU A 18 -17.14 0.06 -2.21
C LEU A 18 -16.92 -1.45 -2.26
N LEU A 19 -15.94 -2.00 -1.56
CA LEU A 19 -15.62 -3.44 -1.61
C LEU A 19 -16.24 -4.25 -0.46
N LYS A 20 -16.84 -3.59 0.55
CA LYS A 20 -17.27 -4.23 1.81
C LYS A 20 -18.16 -5.46 1.62
N ASP A 21 -19.12 -5.40 0.71
CA ASP A 21 -20.10 -6.48 0.49
C ASP A 21 -19.82 -7.29 -0.79
N TYR A 22 -18.80 -6.91 -1.56
CA TYR A 22 -18.43 -7.57 -2.81
C TYR A 22 -17.19 -8.45 -2.68
N LEU A 23 -16.32 -8.14 -1.71
CA LEU A 23 -15.06 -8.83 -1.52
C LEU A 23 -15.15 -9.79 -0.32
N PRO A 24 -14.74 -11.07 -0.45
CA PRO A 24 -14.73 -11.98 0.69
C PRO A 24 -13.91 -11.41 1.85
N THR A 25 -14.40 -11.61 3.08
CA THR A 25 -13.86 -11.01 4.32
C THR A 25 -12.35 -11.14 4.46
N LYS A 26 -11.78 -12.27 4.02
CA LYS A 26 -10.33 -12.49 4.08
C LYS A 26 -9.55 -11.48 3.25
N TYR A 27 -9.98 -11.22 2.01
CA TYR A 27 -9.31 -10.30 1.09
C TYR A 27 -9.58 -8.85 1.51
N TYR A 28 -10.80 -8.57 2.00
CA TYR A 28 -11.15 -7.27 2.56
C TYR A 28 -10.25 -6.90 3.74
N LYS A 29 -10.04 -7.83 4.67
CA LYS A 29 -9.13 -7.63 5.81
C LYS A 29 -7.69 -7.38 5.35
N GLY A 30 -7.19 -8.16 4.39
CA GLY A 30 -5.87 -7.96 3.82
C GLY A 30 -5.70 -6.58 3.21
N TRP A 31 -6.64 -6.20 2.33
CA TRP A 31 -6.66 -4.89 1.68
C TRP A 31 -6.73 -3.73 2.67
N SER A 32 -7.46 -3.89 3.78
CA SER A 32 -7.55 -2.86 4.83
C SER A 32 -6.20 -2.52 5.47
N PHE A 33 -5.24 -3.45 5.53
CA PHE A 33 -3.90 -3.15 6.04
C PHE A 33 -3.15 -2.20 5.09
N PHE A 34 -3.27 -2.45 3.79
CA PHE A 34 -2.65 -1.59 2.78
C PHE A 34 -3.28 -0.20 2.78
N VAL A 35 -4.61 -0.11 2.84
CA VAL A 35 -5.33 1.17 2.90
C VAL A 35 -4.89 2.02 4.10
N GLN A 36 -4.82 1.42 5.29
CA GLN A 36 -4.34 2.11 6.50
C GLN A 36 -2.89 2.57 6.38
N ALA A 37 -2.01 1.74 5.80
CA ALA A 37 -0.62 2.11 5.59
C ALA A 37 -0.49 3.30 4.63
N VAL A 38 -1.22 3.30 3.51
CA VAL A 38 -1.22 4.41 2.54
C VAL A 38 -1.73 5.70 3.18
N GLN A 39 -2.80 5.63 3.98
CA GLN A 39 -3.31 6.80 4.72
C GLN A 39 -2.25 7.41 5.66
N LEU A 40 -1.45 6.58 6.34
CA LEU A 40 -0.36 7.05 7.20
C LEU A 40 0.80 7.63 6.37
N CYS A 41 1.18 6.98 5.28
CA CYS A 41 2.22 7.47 4.36
C CYS A 41 1.89 8.84 3.74
N GLN A 42 0.61 9.21 3.68
CA GLN A 42 0.15 10.50 3.16
C GLN A 42 0.29 11.67 4.14
N LYS A 43 0.63 11.42 5.41
CA LYS A 43 0.84 12.49 6.38
C LYS A 43 2.09 13.30 6.04
N LYS A 44 1.98 14.63 6.18
CA LYS A 44 3.11 15.57 5.99
C LYS A 44 4.20 15.42 7.05
N VAL A 45 3.80 15.02 8.26
CA VAL A 45 4.70 14.75 9.39
C VAL A 45 4.34 13.36 9.89
N ILE A 46 5.35 12.49 10.01
CA ILE A 46 5.17 11.10 10.43
C ILE A 46 6.04 10.87 11.66
N THR A 47 5.44 10.41 12.75
CA THR A 47 6.17 10.09 13.97
C THR A 47 6.88 8.74 13.86
N MET A 48 7.80 8.44 14.78
CA MET A 48 8.47 7.13 14.81
C MET A 48 7.48 5.98 15.10
N ASP A 49 6.48 6.21 15.93
CA ASP A 49 5.43 5.22 16.20
C ASP A 49 4.56 4.97 14.97
N GLU A 50 4.23 6.02 14.22
CA GLU A 50 3.53 5.90 12.95
C GLU A 50 4.37 5.18 11.90
N LEU A 51 5.68 5.44 11.84
CA LEU A 51 6.60 4.70 10.98
C LEU A 51 6.62 3.20 11.31
N ASN A 52 6.68 2.85 12.60
CA ASN A 52 6.62 1.45 13.04
C ASN A 52 5.26 0.81 12.71
N ASN A 53 4.17 1.58 12.79
CA ASN A 53 2.84 1.12 12.41
C ASN A 53 2.73 0.89 10.89
N ILE A 54 3.26 1.81 10.07
CA ILE A 54 3.34 1.65 8.61
C ILE A 54 4.09 0.35 8.29
N ASP A 55 5.26 0.13 8.89
CA ASP A 55 6.07 -1.07 8.67
C ASP A 55 5.28 -2.35 8.96
N THR A 56 4.60 -2.36 10.12
CA THR A 56 3.77 -3.48 10.56
C THR A 56 2.60 -3.73 9.61
N LEU A 57 1.91 -2.69 9.15
CA LEU A 57 0.78 -2.79 8.25
C LEU A 57 1.20 -3.29 6.87
N LEU A 58 2.30 -2.78 6.32
CA LEU A 58 2.83 -3.19 5.03
C LEU A 58 3.35 -4.63 5.06
N LEU A 59 4.01 -5.06 6.14
CA LEU A 59 4.39 -6.46 6.34
C LEU A 59 3.16 -7.37 6.42
N LYS A 60 2.12 -6.99 7.18
CA LYS A 60 0.86 -7.75 7.27
C LYS A 60 0.19 -7.87 5.90
N PHE A 61 0.17 -6.80 5.11
CA PHE A 61 -0.35 -6.83 3.75
C PHE A 61 0.48 -7.76 2.85
N TYR A 62 1.82 -7.65 2.88
CA TYR A 62 2.72 -8.47 2.09
C TYR A 62 2.53 -9.98 2.37
N VAL A 63 2.55 -10.37 3.65
CA VAL A 63 2.34 -11.77 4.07
C VAL A 63 0.95 -12.27 3.66
N HIS A 64 -0.07 -11.42 3.79
CA HIS A 64 -1.41 -11.74 3.30
C HIS A 64 -1.43 -11.92 1.77
N TYR A 65 -0.72 -11.07 1.03
CA TYR A 65 -0.61 -11.14 -0.42
C TYR A 65 0.04 -12.46 -0.86
N GLU A 66 1.17 -12.81 -0.25
CA GLU A 66 1.87 -14.06 -0.51
C GLU A 66 0.98 -15.28 -0.30
N ARG A 67 0.23 -15.29 0.81
CA ARG A 67 -0.63 -16.42 1.18
C ARG A 67 -1.88 -16.54 0.31
N GLU A 68 -2.59 -15.44 0.07
CA GLU A 68 -3.93 -15.50 -0.53
C GLU A 68 -3.94 -15.28 -2.04
N TYR A 69 -2.99 -14.50 -2.57
CA TYR A 69 -2.92 -14.11 -3.98
C TYR A 69 -1.83 -14.91 -4.70
N TYR A 70 -0.58 -14.86 -4.23
CA TYR A 70 0.51 -15.64 -4.83
C TYR A 70 0.37 -17.15 -4.55
N LYS A 71 -0.11 -17.50 -3.34
CA LYS A 71 -0.30 -18.89 -2.88
C LYS A 71 0.98 -19.74 -2.91
N PHE A 72 2.15 -19.10 -2.76
CA PHE A 72 3.46 -19.76 -2.78
C PHE A 72 3.69 -20.68 -3.99
N SER A 73 3.08 -20.34 -5.13
CA SER A 73 3.07 -21.20 -6.31
C SER A 73 3.84 -20.56 -7.45
N ALA A 74 4.88 -21.24 -7.95
CA ALA A 74 5.66 -20.79 -9.09
C ALA A 74 4.79 -20.55 -10.35
N ASN A 75 3.69 -21.31 -10.51
CA ASN A 75 2.73 -21.11 -11.59
C ASN A 75 2.01 -19.75 -11.53
N ARG A 76 2.06 -19.06 -10.38
CA ARG A 76 1.50 -17.72 -10.17
C ARG A 76 2.58 -16.65 -9.99
N LEU A 77 3.81 -16.92 -10.42
CA LEU A 77 4.92 -15.96 -10.33
C LEU A 77 4.57 -14.60 -10.97
N SER A 78 3.73 -14.60 -12.01
CA SER A 78 3.22 -13.38 -12.65
C SER A 78 2.46 -12.45 -11.70
N ALA A 79 1.90 -12.96 -10.60
CA ALA A 79 1.25 -12.18 -9.55
C ALA A 79 2.24 -11.53 -8.56
N MET A 80 3.47 -12.04 -8.44
CA MET A 80 4.51 -11.45 -7.62
C MET A 80 5.27 -10.39 -8.42
N LYS A 81 4.64 -9.21 -8.56
CA LYS A 81 5.26 -8.07 -9.23
C LYS A 81 6.30 -7.41 -8.33
N MET A 82 7.33 -6.82 -8.93
CA MET A 82 8.37 -6.07 -8.21
C MET A 82 7.80 -4.99 -7.28
N CYS A 83 6.71 -4.33 -7.68
CA CYS A 83 6.05 -3.33 -6.83
C CYS A 83 5.52 -3.91 -5.51
N ILE A 84 5.11 -5.19 -5.47
CA ILE A 84 4.67 -5.85 -4.23
C ILE A 84 5.86 -6.03 -3.28
N HIS A 85 7.05 -6.36 -3.80
CA HIS A 85 8.26 -6.43 -2.98
C HIS A 85 8.70 -5.04 -2.47
N TYR A 86 8.62 -4.01 -3.33
CA TYR A 86 9.02 -2.64 -2.96
C TYR A 86 8.22 -2.04 -1.81
N ILE A 87 7.02 -2.55 -1.53
CA ILE A 87 6.23 -2.16 -0.36
C ILE A 87 7.02 -2.36 0.95
N LEU A 88 7.85 -3.40 1.05
CA LEU A 88 8.65 -3.66 2.26
C LEU A 88 9.76 -2.62 2.50
N HIS A 89 10.10 -1.82 1.49
CA HIS A 89 11.16 -0.81 1.57
C HIS A 89 10.62 0.61 1.78
N VAL A 90 9.31 0.79 1.91
CA VAL A 90 8.68 2.11 2.05
C VAL A 90 9.16 2.82 3.32
N VAL A 91 9.19 2.14 4.46
CA VAL A 91 9.63 2.76 5.73
C VAL A 91 11.10 3.12 5.71
N ALA A 92 11.96 2.26 5.18
CA ALA A 92 13.37 2.58 4.98
C ALA A 92 13.56 3.79 4.05
N SER A 93 12.73 3.90 3.02
CA SER A 93 12.72 5.04 2.10
C SER A 93 12.28 6.34 2.78
N ILE A 94 11.25 6.29 3.63
CA ILE A 94 10.79 7.46 4.41
C ILE A 94 11.89 7.91 5.39
N LYS A 95 12.53 6.97 6.09
CA LYS A 95 13.63 7.30 7.02
C LYS A 95 14.80 7.98 6.33
N ARG A 96 15.10 7.61 5.07
CA ARG A 96 16.23 8.17 4.30
C ARG A 96 15.91 9.49 3.62
N ASN A 97 14.70 9.63 3.07
CA ASN A 97 14.35 10.73 2.16
C ASN A 97 13.29 11.69 2.72
N GLY A 98 12.80 11.45 3.94
CA GLY A 98 11.70 12.17 4.55
C GLY A 98 10.32 11.62 4.17
N PRO A 99 9.24 12.29 4.61
CA PRO A 99 7.86 11.88 4.35
C PRO A 99 7.59 11.68 2.85
N CYS A 100 6.69 10.76 2.49
CA CYS A 100 6.54 10.38 1.07
C CYS A 100 6.20 11.57 0.15
N CYS A 101 5.54 12.62 0.65
CA CYS A 101 5.27 13.84 -0.10
C CYS A 101 6.51 14.54 -0.66
N THR A 102 7.71 14.31 -0.12
CA THR A 102 8.97 14.85 -0.64
C THR A 102 9.47 14.13 -1.89
N THR A 103 8.99 12.90 -2.14
CA THR A 103 9.47 12.01 -3.19
C THR A 103 8.36 11.47 -4.10
N TRP A 104 7.10 11.91 -3.89
CA TRP A 104 5.98 11.52 -4.73
C TRP A 104 6.13 11.98 -6.17
N GLN A 105 5.55 11.19 -7.08
CA GLN A 105 5.49 11.54 -8.50
C GLN A 105 4.40 12.57 -8.82
N PHE A 106 3.47 12.87 -7.88
CA PHE A 106 2.36 13.81 -8.10
C PHE A 106 2.79 15.14 -8.77
N PRO A 107 3.89 15.79 -8.35
CA PRO A 107 4.31 17.07 -8.96
C PRO A 107 4.80 16.94 -10.41
N ILE A 108 5.13 15.72 -10.87
CA ILE A 108 5.67 15.43 -12.20
C ILE A 108 4.57 14.91 -13.14
N GLU A 109 3.37 14.61 -12.63
CA GLU A 109 2.20 14.24 -13.43
C GLU A 109 1.69 15.47 -14.21
N ARG A 110 2.33 15.75 -15.36
CA ARG A 110 1.87 16.79 -16.29
C ARG A 110 0.51 16.39 -16.87
N VAL A 111 -0.39 17.37 -16.96
CA VAL A 111 -1.73 17.25 -17.55
C VAL A 111 -1.62 16.88 -19.03
#